data_AF-A0A3M0ZWL2-F1
#
_entry.id   AF-A0A3M0ZWL2-F1
#
_cell.length_a   1.000
_cell.length_b   1.000
_cell.length_c   1.000
_cell.angle_alpha   90.00
_cell.angle_beta   90.00
_cell.angle_gamma   90.00
#
_symmetry.space_group_name_H-M   'P 1'
#
loop_
_entity.id
_entity.type
_entity.pdbx_description
1 polymer ?
#
loop_
_entity_poly.entity_id
_entity_poly.type
_entity_poly.pdbx_seq_one_letter_code
_entity_poly.pdbx_strand_id
1 'polypeptide(L)'
;MSDLFASAGLENEAPRPLADRLRPTRLEDVVGQDHLLGAEGPLGRMVASGRIASLVFWGPPGTGKTTIARLLAGVADLEFVQVSAIFSGVA
;
A
#
# COMPACT_ATOMS: atom_id res chain seq x y z
N MET A 1 8.28 -9.40 -21.85
CA MET A 1 9.33 -10.01 -21.01
C MET A 1 8.60 -11.03 -20.13
N SER A 2 8.69 -12.33 -20.42
CA SER A 2 8.01 -13.35 -19.61
C SER A 2 8.78 -13.57 -18.31
N ASP A 3 8.08 -13.59 -17.18
CA ASP A 3 8.71 -13.92 -15.91
C ASP A 3 8.94 -15.45 -15.78
N LEU A 4 9.70 -15.83 -14.75
CA LEU A 4 10.04 -17.23 -14.46
C LEU A 4 8.81 -18.12 -14.24
N PHE A 5 7.71 -17.56 -13.74
CA PHE A 5 6.50 -18.31 -13.43
C PHE A 5 5.60 -18.49 -14.66
N ALA A 6 5.56 -17.48 -15.54
CA ALA A 6 4.88 -17.56 -16.84
C ALA A 6 5.54 -18.58 -17.76
N SER A 7 6.88 -18.61 -17.79
CA SER A 7 7.64 -19.61 -18.56
C SER A 7 7.47 -21.05 -18.04
N ALA A 8 7.10 -21.22 -16.77
CA ALA A 8 6.80 -22.52 -16.16
C ALA A 8 5.32 -22.95 -16.32
N GLY A 9 4.47 -22.16 -16.99
CA GLY A 9 3.04 -22.46 -17.14
C GLY A 9 2.23 -22.31 -15.85
N LEU A 10 2.78 -21.63 -14.84
CA LEU A 10 2.16 -21.47 -13.52
C LEU A 10 1.35 -20.17 -13.43
N GLU A 11 0.85 -19.62 -14.52
CA GLU A 11 0.29 -18.25 -14.55
C GLU A 11 -0.85 -18.02 -13.55
N ASN A 12 -1.69 -19.04 -13.32
CA ASN A 12 -2.81 -19.02 -12.40
C ASN A 12 -2.56 -19.77 -11.07
N GLU A 13 -1.43 -20.49 -10.97
CA GLU A 13 -1.02 -21.28 -9.79
C GLU A 13 0.26 -20.73 -9.13
N ALA A 14 0.86 -19.69 -9.71
CA ALA A 14 2.07 -19.09 -9.23
C ALA A 14 1.82 -18.59 -7.80
N PRO A 15 2.59 -19.08 -6.81
CA PRO A 15 2.40 -18.65 -5.45
C PRO A 15 2.62 -17.14 -5.40
N ARG A 16 1.58 -16.39 -5.01
CA ARG A 16 1.70 -14.95 -4.73
C ARG A 16 2.92 -14.74 -3.83
N PRO A 17 3.80 -13.76 -4.12
CA PRO A 17 4.98 -13.49 -3.31
C PRO A 17 4.59 -13.37 -1.83
N LEU A 18 5.44 -13.88 -0.94
CA LEU A 18 5.18 -13.85 0.50
C LEU A 18 4.88 -12.42 0.98
N ALA A 19 5.59 -11.43 0.44
CA ALA A 19 5.37 -10.02 0.75
C ALA A 19 3.94 -9.55 0.43
N ASP A 20 3.35 -10.01 -0.67
CA ASP A 20 1.96 -9.69 -1.02
C ASP A 20 0.96 -10.42 -0.12
N ARG A 21 1.28 -11.65 0.27
CA ARG A 21 0.44 -12.46 1.17
C ARG A 21 0.43 -11.93 2.60
N LEU A 22 1.56 -11.41 3.08
CA LEU A 22 1.72 -10.85 4.42
C LEU A 22 1.32 -9.38 4.50
N ARG A 23 0.87 -8.78 3.39
CA ARG A 23 0.51 -7.37 3.37
C ARG A 23 -0.67 -7.13 4.33
N PRO A 24 -0.54 -6.20 5.29
CA PRO A 24 -1.63 -5.76 6.16
C PRO A 24 -2.94 -5.49 5.41
N THR A 25 -4.06 -5.88 6.02
CA THR A 25 -5.42 -5.67 5.45
C THR A 25 -6.20 -4.60 6.19
N ARG A 26 -5.78 -4.25 7.41
CA ARG A 26 -6.33 -3.16 8.22
C ARG A 26 -5.22 -2.20 8.62
N LEU A 27 -5.59 -0.95 8.89
CA LEU A 27 -4.63 0.08 9.31
C LEU A 27 -3.91 -0.30 10.62
N GLU A 28 -4.64 -0.95 11.53
CA GLU A 28 -4.15 -1.45 12.82
C GLU A 28 -3.17 -2.64 12.72
N ASP A 29 -3.13 -3.33 11.57
CA ASP A 29 -2.20 -4.44 11.33
C ASP A 29 -0.80 -3.91 10.92
N VAL A 30 -0.65 -2.60 10.69
CA VAL A 30 0.62 -2.01 10.24
C VAL A 30 1.57 -1.84 11.42
N VAL A 31 2.67 -2.59 11.41
CA VAL A 31 3.67 -2.58 12.48
C VAL A 31 4.69 -1.44 12.30
N GLY A 32 5.03 -0.76 13.40
CA GLY A 32 6.16 0.19 13.47
C GLY A 32 5.85 1.59 12.97
N GLN A 33 4.58 1.91 12.68
CA GLN A 33 4.14 3.22 12.19
C GLN A 33 3.17 3.92 13.16
N ASP A 34 3.23 3.58 14.45
CA ASP A 34 2.32 4.10 15.49
C ASP A 34 2.34 5.63 15.60
N HIS A 35 3.50 6.24 15.40
CA HIS A 35 3.67 7.69 15.36
C HIS A 35 2.90 8.37 14.22
N LEU A 36 2.51 7.64 13.17
CA LEU A 36 1.68 8.13 12.07
C LEU A 36 0.21 7.68 12.20
N LEU A 37 0.00 6.40 12.54
CA LEU A 37 -1.28 5.70 12.44
C LEU A 37 -2.04 5.61 13.78
N GLY A 38 -1.36 5.80 14.91
CA GLY A 38 -1.99 5.82 16.22
C GLY A 38 -3.01 6.95 16.35
N ALA A 39 -3.84 6.92 17.41
CA ALA A 39 -4.91 7.88 17.62
C ALA A 39 -4.44 9.35 17.58
N GLU A 40 -3.25 9.63 18.13
CA GLU A 40 -2.60 10.95 18.13
C GLU A 40 -1.68 11.18 16.92
N GLY A 41 -1.56 10.19 16.04
CA GLY A 41 -0.81 10.31 14.80
C GLY A 41 -1.55 11.17 13.78
N PRO A 42 -0.84 11.87 12.87
CA PRO A 42 -1.46 12.69 11.84
C PRO A 42 -2.46 11.91 10.99
N LEU A 43 -2.13 10.69 10.57
CA LEU A 43 -3.03 9.87 9.73
C LEU A 43 -4.17 9.27 10.54
N GLY A 44 -3.91 8.87 11.79
CA GLY A 44 -4.96 8.40 12.70
C GLY A 44 -6.05 9.45 12.93
N ARG A 45 -5.66 10.72 13.16
CA ARG A 45 -6.62 11.83 13.27
C ARG A 45 -7.38 12.10 11.96
N MET A 46 -6.72 12.03 10.81
CA MET A 46 -7.35 12.21 9.50
C MET A 46 -8.42 11.15 9.24
N VAL A 47 -8.08 9.88 9.52
CA VAL A 47 -9.01 8.75 9.47
C VAL A 47 -10.19 8.95 10.42
N ALA A 48 -9.94 9.31 11.68
CA ALA A 48 -11.00 9.55 12.65
C ALA A 48 -11.94 10.70 12.24
N SER A 49 -11.42 11.69 11.50
CA SER A 49 -12.22 12.80 10.96
C SER A 49 -12.95 12.51 9.66
N GLY A 50 -12.72 11.34 9.04
CA GLY A 50 -13.28 10.98 7.73
C GLY A 50 -12.79 11.84 6.57
N ARG A 51 -11.63 12.51 6.72
CA ARG A 51 -11.09 13.44 5.71
C ARG A 51 -9.62 13.16 5.46
N ILE A 52 -9.31 12.73 4.24
CA ILE A 52 -7.94 12.53 3.78
C ILE A 52 -7.53 13.70 2.88
N ALA A 53 -6.42 14.36 3.23
CA ALA A 53 -5.78 15.37 2.41
C ALA A 53 -4.76 14.74 1.44
N SER A 54 -4.23 15.53 0.51
CA SER A 54 -3.11 15.11 -0.32
C SER A 54 -1.87 14.79 0.52
N LEU A 55 -1.25 13.64 0.27
CA LEU A 55 -0.13 13.11 1.06
C LEU A 55 1.03 12.69 0.16
N VAL A 56 2.25 12.91 0.64
CA VAL A 56 3.47 12.35 0.08
C VAL A 56 4.13 11.47 1.15
N PHE A 57 4.24 10.17 0.87
CA PHE A 57 4.96 9.26 1.74
C PHE A 57 6.45 9.24 1.38
N TRP A 58 7.30 9.61 2.33
CA TRP A 58 8.76 9.58 2.17
C TRP A 58 9.40 8.59 3.14
N GLY A 59 10.32 7.76 2.63
CA GLY A 59 11.07 6.82 3.45
C GLY A 59 11.69 5.68 2.63
N PRO A 60 12.59 4.89 3.24
CA PRO A 60 13.31 3.77 2.60
C PRO A 60 12.39 2.75 1.90
N PRO A 61 12.89 1.94 0.94
CA PRO A 61 12.11 0.84 0.38
C PRO A 61 11.67 -0.13 1.48
N GLY A 62 10.46 -0.70 1.35
CA GLY A 62 9.92 -1.67 2.30
C GLY A 62 9.23 -1.10 3.56
N THR A 63 9.23 0.22 3.79
CA THR A 63 8.60 0.83 4.99
C THR A 63 7.06 0.87 5.01
N GLY A 64 6.41 0.27 4.02
CA GLY A 64 4.94 0.17 3.99
C GLY A 64 4.20 1.31 3.27
N LYS A 65 4.89 2.27 2.64
CA LYS A 65 4.28 3.44 1.95
C LYS A 65 3.06 3.09 1.07
N THR A 66 3.25 2.21 0.10
CA THR A 66 2.18 1.78 -0.82
C THR A 66 1.09 0.98 -0.12
N THR A 67 1.43 0.27 0.96
CA THR A 67 0.45 -0.46 1.77
C THR A 67 -0.45 0.50 2.52
N ILE A 68 0.15 1.50 3.20
CA ILE A 68 -0.59 2.52 3.96
C ILE A 68 -1.53 3.30 3.04
N ALA A 69 -1.06 3.73 1.87
CA ALA A 69 -1.90 4.44 0.91
C ALA A 69 -3.16 3.63 0.49
N ARG A 70 -3.00 2.32 0.26
CA ARG A 70 -4.10 1.41 -0.08
C ARG A 70 -5.08 1.24 1.07
N LEU A 71 -4.58 1.07 2.28
CA LEU A 71 -5.41 0.90 3.47
C LEU A 71 -6.18 2.17 3.81
N LEU A 72 -5.55 3.34 3.68
CA LEU A 72 -6.21 4.63 3.87
C LEU A 72 -7.39 4.84 2.93
N ALA A 73 -7.25 4.48 1.65
CA ALA A 73 -8.35 4.55 0.70
C ALA A 73 -9.52 3.65 1.14
N GLY A 74 -9.23 2.41 1.57
CA GLY A 74 -10.26 1.50 2.07
C GLY A 74 -10.99 2.01 3.31
N VAL A 75 -10.27 2.63 4.26
CA VAL A 75 -10.88 3.18 5.48
C VAL A 75 -11.69 4.44 5.21
N ALA A 76 -11.31 5.24 4.23
CA ALA A 76 -12.02 6.46 3.83
C ALA A 76 -13.11 6.24 2.77
N ASP A 77 -13.40 4.99 2.39
CA ASP A 77 -14.35 4.64 1.33
C ASP A 77 -14.04 5.31 -0.01
N LEU A 78 -12.76 5.30 -0.39
CA LEU A 78 -12.24 5.89 -1.63
C LEU A 78 -11.74 4.79 -2.58
N GLU A 79 -11.81 5.07 -3.88
CA GLU A 79 -11.19 4.23 -4.89
C GLU A 79 -9.66 4.37 -4.85
N PHE A 80 -8.95 3.23 -4.96
CA PHE A 80 -7.49 3.20 -4.99
C PHE A 80 -6.97 2.86 -6.38
N VAL A 81 -6.34 3.84 -7.04
CA VAL A 81 -5.67 3.65 -8.34
C VAL A 81 -4.16 3.76 -8.15
N GLN A 82 -3.43 2.69 -8.49
CA GLN A 82 -1.97 2.68 -8.40
C GLN A 82 -1.35 3.06 -9.74
N VAL A 83 -0.64 4.19 -9.76
CA VAL A 83 0.16 4.64 -10.91
C VAL A 83 1.64 4.58 -10.53
N SER A 84 2.50 4.13 -11.44
CA SER A 84 3.95 4.09 -11.25
C SER A 84 4.63 4.97 -12.27
N ALA A 85 5.47 5.89 -11.80
CA ALA A 85 6.27 6.78 -12.64
C ALA A 85 7.20 6.03 -13.61
N ILE A 86 7.58 4.79 -13.27
CA ILE A 86 8.45 3.95 -14.10
C ILE A 86 7.70 3.43 -15.35
N PHE A 87 6.40 3.18 -15.22
CA PHE A 87 5.57 2.65 -16.31
C PHE A 87 4.78 3.74 -17.03
N SER A 88 4.64 4.93 -16.45
CA SER A 88 3.80 5.98 -16.99
C SER A 88 4.44 6.81 -18.11
N GLY A 89 5.74 6.63 -18.39
CA GLY A 89 6.40 7.27 -19.54
C GLY A 89 6.27 8.79 -19.60
N VAL A 90 6.00 9.45 -18.47
CA VAL A 90 5.84 10.90 -18.42
C VAL A 90 7.21 11.50 -18.13
N ALA A 91 7.82 12.03 -19.19
CA ALA A 91 8.93 12.98 -19.13
C ALA A 91 8.39 14.40 -19.21
#